data_AF-A0A2N3NLP7-F1
#
_entry.id   AF-A0A2N3NLP7-F1
#
_cell.length_a   1.000
_cell.length_b   1.000
_cell.length_c   1.000
_cell.angle_alpha   90.00
_cell.angle_beta   90.00
_cell.angle_gamma   90.00
#
_symmetry.space_group_name_H-M   'P 1'
#
loop_
_entity.id
_entity.type
_entity.pdbx_description
1 polymer ?
#
loop_
_entity_poly.entity_id
_entity_poly.type
_entity_poly.pdbx_seq_one_letter_code
_entity_poly.pdbx_strand_id
1 'polypeptide(L)'
;MEILVFLSLIASGLAARAMNPGIAKPVSLNASTNIWLDYTLHPNSIFRAKVEAAAKHIEDGELRQKALRVAEIGTFIWVDSTESLSGIEIALEDLPSDQILGVVLQNLPRHHCSSLPVNRPPKKTIEEISNAYQKDIIDEVAINMGLQQSCARRIKEVYLENTAYALAKLNKPNVIIYIDAGEESVGWDDSRVPIADIIAQAYEAAGRPSQVRGFATNVANLNSWDLSPGEFATADDSQWNPAQNEKRYVSLLSEDLRNRSVPHYAIVDTSRSAVQGLRRQPGTRCNVNHAGFGVRPTSETGSEWTDAFVWAKQGGDSDGTSDVQSETYESECGLEEAFKPSPEAGEWHQVYFEMLVENAKPSF
;
A
#
# COMPACT_ATOMS: atom_id res chain seq x y z
N MET A 1 -14.78 40.56 23.11
CA MET A 1 -14.43 41.64 22.15
C MET A 1 -13.01 42.07 22.51
N GLU A 2 -12.10 42.00 21.54
CA GLU A 2 -10.68 42.44 21.57
C GLU A 2 -9.70 41.56 22.39
N ILE A 3 -8.80 40.80 21.75
CA ILE A 3 -7.49 41.12 21.11
C ILE A 3 -6.32 41.08 22.12
N LEU A 4 -5.33 40.20 21.85
CA LEU A 4 -3.86 40.37 21.94
C LEU A 4 -3.21 38.97 21.69
N VAL A 5 -2.71 38.60 20.51
CA VAL A 5 -1.39 38.87 19.87
C VAL A 5 -0.16 38.48 20.70
N PHE A 6 0.58 37.45 20.25
CA PHE A 6 2.05 37.38 20.09
C PHE A 6 2.34 36.15 19.18
N LEU A 7 2.72 36.35 17.90
CA LEU A 7 4.07 36.21 17.31
C LEU A 7 4.78 34.88 17.65
N SER A 8 5.58 34.20 16.81
CA SER A 8 5.93 34.13 15.38
C SER A 8 7.18 33.20 15.34
N LEU A 9 7.60 32.76 14.15
CA LEU A 9 8.81 31.97 13.82
C LEU A 9 8.62 30.45 13.95
N ILE A 10 8.74 29.66 12.88
CA ILE A 10 9.73 29.76 11.81
C ILE A 10 9.05 29.71 10.43
N ALA A 11 9.03 30.86 9.75
CA ALA A 11 9.11 30.92 8.31
C ALA A 11 10.59 31.00 7.95
N SER A 12 11.16 29.91 7.43
CA SER A 12 12.50 29.90 6.83
C SER A 12 12.52 28.85 5.73
N GLY A 13 12.57 29.30 4.47
CA GLY A 13 13.04 28.45 3.38
C GLY A 13 12.07 28.11 2.25
N LEU A 14 10.94 28.81 2.11
CA LEU A 14 10.29 28.91 0.79
C LEU A 14 11.18 29.81 -0.09
N ALA A 15 12.30 29.26 -0.56
CA ALA A 15 12.82 29.68 -1.84
C ALA A 15 11.75 29.24 -2.85
N ALA A 16 10.87 30.18 -3.21
CA ALA A 16 10.09 30.07 -4.43
C ALA A 16 11.10 29.88 -5.56
N ARG A 17 11.42 28.62 -5.88
CA ARG A 17 12.22 28.32 -7.05
C ARG A 17 11.34 28.76 -8.21
N ALA A 18 11.89 29.67 -9.01
CA ALA A 18 11.32 30.04 -10.29
C ALA A 18 11.22 28.75 -11.12
N MET A 19 10.08 28.06 -11.03
CA MET A 19 9.69 27.07 -12.01
C MET A 19 9.64 27.80 -13.34
N ASN A 20 10.33 27.24 -14.33
CA ASN A 20 10.37 27.76 -15.68
C ASN A 20 8.92 28.04 -16.12
N PRO A 21 8.53 29.27 -16.50
CA PRO A 21 7.13 29.65 -16.70
C PRO A 21 6.53 29.11 -18.02
N GLY A 22 7.00 27.95 -18.47
CA GLY A 22 6.39 27.17 -19.54
C GLY A 22 5.31 26.27 -18.98
N ILE A 23 4.16 26.85 -18.64
CA ILE A 23 2.83 26.20 -18.52
C ILE A 23 2.88 24.76 -17.96
N ALA A 24 3.09 24.61 -16.65
CA ALA A 24 2.66 23.38 -15.98
C ALA A 24 1.13 23.34 -16.08
N LYS A 25 0.61 22.53 -17.01
CA LYS A 25 -0.83 22.25 -17.04
C LYS A 25 -1.18 21.47 -15.76
N PRO A 26 -2.34 21.73 -15.13
CA PRO A 26 -2.82 20.85 -14.07
C PRO A 26 -2.86 19.43 -14.61
N VAL A 27 -2.16 18.49 -13.96
CA VAL A 27 -2.25 17.07 -14.31
C VAL A 27 -3.67 16.62 -13.96
N SER A 28 -4.32 15.95 -14.92
CA SER A 28 -5.63 15.38 -14.72
C SER A 28 -5.58 13.93 -15.14
N LEU A 29 -5.98 13.08 -14.21
CA LEU A 29 -6.10 11.64 -14.40
C LEU A 29 -7.55 11.26 -14.59
N ASN A 30 -7.72 10.18 -15.33
CA ASN A 30 -9.02 9.68 -15.69
C ASN A 30 -9.21 8.27 -15.15
N ALA A 31 -9.87 8.12 -14.01
CA ALA A 31 -10.20 6.82 -13.43
C ALA A 31 -11.15 5.96 -14.28
N SER A 32 -11.76 6.50 -15.35
CA SER A 32 -12.52 5.67 -16.29
C SER A 32 -11.62 4.83 -17.20
N THR A 33 -10.33 5.15 -17.29
CA THR A 33 -9.33 4.44 -18.09
C THR A 33 -8.21 3.87 -17.20
N ASN A 34 -7.49 2.85 -17.70
CA ASN A 34 -6.31 2.33 -17.01
C ASN A 34 -5.13 3.29 -17.21
N ILE A 35 -4.79 4.08 -16.18
CA ILE A 35 -3.67 5.03 -16.24
C ILE A 35 -2.29 4.34 -16.33
N TRP A 36 -2.18 3.08 -15.90
CA TRP A 36 -0.92 2.34 -15.92
C TRP A 36 -0.47 1.91 -17.32
N LEU A 37 -1.26 2.22 -18.35
CA LEU A 37 -0.87 2.11 -19.75
C LEU A 37 -0.03 3.30 -20.23
N ASP A 38 -0.23 4.46 -19.61
CA ASP A 38 0.39 5.72 -20.02
C ASP A 38 1.50 6.16 -19.07
N TYR A 39 1.48 5.66 -17.83
CA TYR A 39 2.43 6.07 -16.80
C TYR A 39 3.06 4.90 -16.05
N THR A 40 4.24 5.15 -15.50
CA THR A 40 4.97 4.19 -14.66
C THR A 40 5.04 4.64 -13.20
N LEU A 41 5.16 3.68 -12.27
CA LEU A 41 5.31 4.00 -10.86
C LEU A 41 6.67 4.67 -10.61
N HIS A 42 6.68 5.83 -9.97
CA HIS A 42 7.88 6.58 -9.70
C HIS A 42 8.80 5.85 -8.69
N PRO A 43 10.08 5.59 -9.01
CA PRO A 43 11.07 5.07 -8.07
C PRO A 43 11.46 6.16 -7.06
N ASN A 44 10.58 6.45 -6.10
CA ASN A 44 10.70 7.59 -5.20
C ASN A 44 12.07 7.67 -4.50
N SER A 45 12.57 8.89 -4.35
CA SER A 45 13.89 9.20 -3.79
C SER A 45 14.10 8.72 -2.34
N ILE A 46 13.02 8.56 -1.56
CA ILE A 46 13.08 8.08 -0.17
C ILE A 46 13.49 6.60 -0.12
N PHE A 47 12.78 5.73 -0.83
CA PHE A 47 13.11 4.32 -0.89
C PHE A 47 14.45 4.09 -1.60
N ARG A 48 14.71 4.84 -2.68
CA ARG A 48 15.99 4.82 -3.40
C ARG A 48 17.17 5.05 -2.45
N ALA A 49 17.09 6.06 -1.58
CA ALA A 49 18.14 6.36 -0.61
C ALA A 49 18.36 5.23 0.41
N LYS A 50 17.30 4.55 0.87
CA LYS A 50 17.40 3.38 1.76
C LYS A 50 18.15 2.23 1.07
N VAL A 51 17.79 1.93 -0.17
CA VAL A 51 18.46 0.90 -0.99
C VAL A 51 19.93 1.23 -1.26
N GLU A 52 20.24 2.48 -1.64
CA GLU A 52 21.62 2.91 -1.89
C GLU A 52 22.49 2.87 -0.62
N ALA A 53 21.90 3.18 0.54
CA ALA A 53 22.56 3.02 1.83
C ALA A 53 22.82 1.54 2.13
N ALA A 54 21.81 0.69 1.95
CA ALA A 54 21.90 -0.76 2.15
C ALA A 54 22.98 -1.40 1.26
N ALA A 55 23.04 -1.02 -0.01
CA ALA A 55 24.01 -1.55 -0.96
C ALA A 55 25.48 -1.30 -0.56
N LYS A 56 25.77 -0.25 0.22
CA LYS A 56 27.12 0.02 0.74
C LYS A 56 27.58 -1.02 1.78
N HIS A 57 26.63 -1.70 2.41
CA HIS A 57 26.89 -2.74 3.40
C HIS A 57 26.95 -4.16 2.80
N ILE A 58 26.66 -4.31 1.50
CA ILE A 58 26.73 -5.61 0.81
C ILE A 58 28.16 -5.84 0.30
N GLU A 59 28.83 -6.83 0.87
CA GLU A 59 30.20 -7.21 0.49
C GLU A 59 30.24 -7.89 -0.89
N ASP A 60 29.31 -8.82 -1.14
CA ASP A 60 29.21 -9.55 -2.40
C ASP A 60 28.91 -8.59 -3.57
N GLY A 61 29.81 -8.60 -4.56
CA GLY A 61 29.76 -7.63 -5.67
C GLY A 61 28.59 -7.85 -6.62
N GLU A 62 28.13 -9.09 -6.80
CA GLU A 62 27.00 -9.41 -7.68
C GLU A 62 25.68 -9.06 -6.99
N LEU A 63 25.54 -9.45 -5.72
CA LEU A 63 24.38 -9.12 -4.89
C LEU A 63 24.25 -7.60 -4.73
N ARG A 64 25.36 -6.88 -4.52
CA ARG A 64 25.34 -5.41 -4.46
C ARG A 64 24.83 -4.78 -5.75
N GLN A 65 25.23 -5.31 -6.92
CA GLN A 65 24.72 -4.81 -8.20
C GLN A 65 23.22 -5.07 -8.36
N LYS A 66 22.76 -6.27 -7.99
CA LYS A 66 21.33 -6.61 -7.99
C LYS A 66 20.53 -5.72 -7.03
N ALA A 67 21.06 -5.48 -5.83
CA ALA A 67 20.46 -4.60 -4.84
C ALA A 67 20.31 -3.16 -5.37
N LEU A 68 21.34 -2.62 -6.04
CA LEU A 68 21.24 -1.29 -6.64
C LEU A 68 20.17 -1.21 -7.74
N ARG A 69 19.84 -2.30 -8.43
CA ARG A 69 18.71 -2.32 -9.38
C ARG A 69 17.35 -2.17 -8.70
N VAL A 70 17.24 -2.50 -7.42
CA VAL A 70 16.01 -2.28 -6.64
C VAL A 70 15.69 -0.78 -6.53
N ALA A 71 16.73 0.07 -6.50
CA ALA A 71 16.60 1.52 -6.36
C ALA A 71 15.88 2.17 -7.56
N GLU A 72 15.86 1.48 -8.71
CA GLU A 72 15.24 1.93 -9.95
C GLU A 72 13.77 1.48 -10.10
N ILE A 73 13.22 0.78 -9.09
CA ILE A 73 11.85 0.27 -9.13
C ILE A 73 10.91 1.21 -8.37
N GLY A 74 9.81 1.58 -9.04
CA GLY A 74 8.71 2.28 -8.43
C GLY A 74 8.13 1.57 -7.22
N THR A 75 7.99 2.29 -6.10
CA THR A 75 7.31 1.80 -4.89
C THR A 75 6.36 2.87 -4.36
N PHE A 76 5.38 2.44 -3.56
CA PHE A 76 4.51 3.36 -2.85
C PHE A 76 5.23 3.95 -1.64
N ILE A 77 4.89 5.19 -1.30
CA ILE A 77 5.25 5.83 -0.03
C ILE A 77 4.14 5.56 0.97
N TRP A 78 4.52 5.26 2.21
CA TRP A 78 3.58 4.99 3.28
C TRP A 78 3.40 6.24 4.13
N VAL A 79 2.16 6.68 4.27
CA VAL A 79 1.76 7.79 5.11
C VAL A 79 0.92 7.27 6.26
N ASP A 80 1.56 7.04 7.39
CA ASP A 80 0.96 6.48 8.61
C ASP A 80 0.68 7.53 9.69
N SER A 81 1.29 8.69 9.56
CA SER A 81 1.36 9.75 10.55
C SER A 81 1.39 11.11 9.87
N THR A 82 1.16 12.17 10.64
CA THR A 82 1.27 13.54 10.11
C THR A 82 2.71 13.90 9.71
N GLU A 83 3.68 13.30 10.38
CA GLU A 83 5.11 13.46 10.14
C GLU A 83 5.52 12.86 8.80
N SER A 84 4.96 11.70 8.45
CA SER A 84 5.21 11.01 7.18
C SER A 84 4.68 11.75 5.94
N LEU A 85 3.87 12.80 6.11
CA LEU A 85 3.37 13.63 5.00
C LEU A 85 4.48 14.34 4.22
N SER A 86 5.55 14.73 4.93
CA SER A 86 6.73 15.33 4.31
C SER A 86 7.36 14.42 3.24
N GLY A 87 7.16 13.11 3.34
CA GLY A 87 7.65 12.16 2.35
C GLY A 87 7.01 12.32 0.97
N ILE A 88 5.75 12.77 0.91
CA ILE A 88 5.10 13.08 -0.38
C ILE A 88 5.78 14.29 -1.02
N GLU A 89 6.00 15.36 -0.27
CA GLU A 89 6.66 16.57 -0.78
C GLU A 89 8.05 16.26 -1.34
N ILE A 90 8.84 15.47 -0.60
CA ILE A 90 10.18 15.04 -1.03
C ILE A 90 10.12 14.26 -2.35
N ALA A 91 9.20 13.30 -2.47
CA ALA A 91 9.10 12.49 -3.68
C ALA A 91 8.53 13.24 -4.89
N LEU A 92 7.75 14.30 -4.66
CA LEU A 92 7.29 15.18 -5.73
C LEU A 92 8.43 16.06 -6.27
N GLU A 93 9.53 16.26 -5.55
CA GLU A 93 10.66 17.08 -6.03
C GLU A 93 11.35 16.47 -7.27
N ASP A 94 11.36 15.13 -7.37
CA ASP A 94 11.99 14.39 -8.47
C ASP A 94 11.02 13.58 -9.34
N LEU A 95 9.71 13.82 -9.23
CA LEU A 95 8.68 13.17 -10.04
C LEU A 95 8.66 13.72 -11.49
N PRO A 96 8.99 12.92 -12.51
CA PRO A 96 8.85 13.34 -13.90
C PRO A 96 7.40 13.22 -14.38
N SER A 97 7.06 13.95 -15.45
CA SER A 97 5.68 14.08 -15.95
C SER A 97 5.06 12.82 -16.57
N ASP A 98 5.87 11.79 -16.83
CA ASP A 98 5.48 10.49 -17.37
C ASP A 98 5.41 9.39 -16.29
N GLN A 99 5.49 9.78 -15.01
CA GLN A 99 5.43 8.90 -13.86
C GLN A 99 4.38 9.35 -12.86
N ILE A 100 3.99 8.41 -11.99
CA ILE A 100 2.96 8.60 -10.98
C ILE A 100 3.51 8.25 -9.60
N LEU A 101 3.06 8.97 -8.57
CA LEU A 101 3.45 8.66 -7.20
C LEU A 101 2.47 7.66 -6.55
N GLY A 102 2.99 6.55 -6.03
CA GLY A 102 2.20 5.64 -5.20
C GLY A 102 2.16 6.12 -3.76
N VAL A 103 0.99 6.17 -3.10
CA VAL A 103 0.87 6.65 -1.71
C VAL A 103 -0.13 5.83 -0.90
N VAL A 104 0.37 4.93 -0.05
CA VAL A 104 -0.49 4.21 0.91
C VAL A 104 -0.86 5.15 2.06
N LEU A 105 -2.16 5.42 2.26
CA LEU A 105 -2.63 6.12 3.47
C LEU A 105 -3.00 5.10 4.55
N GLN A 106 -2.12 4.93 5.53
CA GLN A 106 -2.27 3.96 6.60
C GLN A 106 -2.46 4.64 7.96
N ASN A 107 -3.61 5.24 8.22
CA ASN A 107 -3.91 5.81 9.54
C ASN A 107 -5.24 5.30 10.14
N LEU A 108 -5.57 4.05 9.83
CA LEU A 108 -6.55 3.31 10.61
C LEU A 108 -5.80 2.68 11.78
N PRO A 109 -6.16 2.97 13.04
CA PRO A 109 -5.45 2.43 14.19
C PRO A 109 -5.40 0.91 14.11
N ARG A 110 -4.23 0.36 13.78
CA ARG A 110 -3.90 -1.06 13.93
C ARG A 110 -3.46 -1.28 15.37
N HIS A 111 -4.40 -1.26 16.32
CA HIS A 111 -4.13 -1.77 17.65
C HIS A 111 -5.39 -2.41 18.24
N HIS A 112 -5.23 -3.70 18.54
CA HIS A 112 -5.97 -4.58 19.44
C HIS A 112 -7.46 -4.26 19.70
N CYS A 113 -8.32 -5.24 19.44
CA CYS A 113 -9.72 -5.25 19.88
C CYS A 113 -9.90 -5.20 21.41
N SER A 114 -8.80 -5.15 22.16
CA SER A 114 -8.74 -4.99 23.61
C SER A 114 -8.00 -3.70 23.93
N SER A 115 -8.77 -2.72 24.42
CA SER A 115 -8.34 -1.56 25.21
C SER A 115 -7.46 -0.49 24.58
N LEU A 116 -8.06 0.39 23.75
CA LEU A 116 -7.74 1.83 23.75
C LEU A 116 -9.02 2.67 23.58
N PRO A 117 -9.06 3.91 24.13
CA PRO A 117 -10.14 4.85 23.86
C PRO A 117 -10.08 5.28 22.39
N VAL A 118 -11.22 5.26 21.71
CA VAL A 118 -11.42 5.71 20.31
C VAL A 118 -11.22 7.23 20.23
N ASN A 119 -9.99 7.72 20.36
CA ASN A 119 -9.66 9.12 20.21
C ASN A 119 -8.97 9.35 18.85
N ARG A 120 -9.81 9.65 17.87
CA ARG A 120 -9.59 10.27 16.54
C ARG A 120 -8.12 10.61 16.16
N PRO A 121 -7.51 9.82 15.26
CA PRO A 121 -6.49 10.36 14.34
C PRO A 121 -6.76 10.29 12.81
N PRO A 122 -7.71 9.53 12.21
CA PRO A 122 -7.80 9.48 10.74
C PRO A 122 -8.39 10.74 10.12
N LYS A 123 -9.48 11.31 10.66
CA LYS A 123 -10.12 12.50 10.07
C LYS A 123 -9.18 13.72 10.04
N LYS A 124 -8.37 13.91 11.10
CA LYS A 124 -7.39 15.01 11.17
C LYS A 124 -6.28 14.80 10.15
N THR A 125 -5.68 13.61 10.06
CA THR A 125 -4.66 13.31 9.05
C THR A 125 -5.20 13.42 7.63
N ILE A 126 -6.40 12.90 7.34
CA ILE A 126 -7.04 13.04 6.02
C ILE A 126 -7.37 14.51 5.72
N GLU A 127 -7.78 15.28 6.72
CA GLU A 127 -8.03 16.72 6.58
C GLU A 127 -6.73 17.50 6.37
N GLU A 128 -5.65 17.16 7.07
CA GLU A 128 -4.32 17.77 6.90
C GLU A 128 -3.68 17.39 5.57
N ILE A 129 -3.82 16.13 5.13
CA ILE A 129 -3.57 15.70 3.74
C ILE A 129 -4.38 16.63 2.83
N SER A 130 -5.70 16.59 2.91
CA SER A 130 -6.56 17.38 2.02
C SER A 130 -6.28 18.89 2.04
N ASN A 131 -5.80 19.45 3.15
CA ASN A 131 -5.54 20.88 3.32
C ASN A 131 -4.11 21.27 2.89
N ALA A 132 -3.09 20.45 3.15
CA ALA A 132 -1.76 20.59 2.54
C ALA A 132 -1.88 20.60 1.01
N TYR A 133 -2.87 19.86 0.52
CA TYR A 133 -3.16 19.59 -0.88
C TYR A 133 -4.26 20.48 -1.49
N GLN A 134 -4.50 21.66 -0.89
CA GLN A 134 -5.52 22.61 -1.32
C GLN A 134 -5.06 23.58 -2.44
N LYS A 135 -3.79 23.53 -2.85
CA LYS A 135 -3.26 24.25 -4.02
C LYS A 135 -3.12 23.32 -5.21
N ASP A 136 -3.38 23.84 -6.40
CA ASP A 136 -3.39 23.19 -7.73
C ASP A 136 -2.07 22.52 -8.19
N ILE A 137 -1.32 21.86 -7.29
CA ILE A 137 -0.04 21.20 -7.57
C ILE A 137 0.07 19.96 -6.69
N ILE A 138 -0.53 18.87 -7.14
CA ILE A 138 -0.12 17.52 -6.74
C ILE A 138 -0.29 16.67 -7.96
N ASP A 139 0.67 15.80 -8.19
CA ASP A 139 0.62 14.78 -9.20
C ASP A 139 0.34 13.44 -8.48
N GLU A 140 -0.61 12.72 -9.06
CA GLU A 140 -0.94 11.29 -8.95
C GLU A 140 -0.72 10.59 -7.60
N VAL A 141 -1.80 10.19 -6.91
CA VAL A 141 -1.76 9.51 -5.59
C VAL A 141 -2.71 8.30 -5.61
N ALA A 142 -2.22 7.10 -5.27
CA ALA A 142 -3.01 5.85 -5.18
C ALA A 142 -3.10 5.32 -3.74
N ILE A 143 -4.31 5.26 -3.16
CA ILE A 143 -4.55 5.18 -1.70
C ILE A 143 -5.20 3.87 -1.25
N ASN A 144 -4.53 3.15 -0.34
CA ASN A 144 -4.93 1.83 0.16
C ASN A 144 -5.35 1.85 1.67
N MET A 145 -6.51 1.30 2.06
CA MET A 145 -7.03 1.27 3.46
C MET A 145 -7.49 -0.12 3.94
N GLY A 146 -6.68 -0.92 4.65
CA GLY A 146 -6.99 -2.35 4.91
C GLY A 146 -8.04 -2.73 5.97
N LEU A 147 -8.74 -3.85 5.71
CA LEU A 147 -9.70 -4.51 6.62
C LEU A 147 -9.03 -5.68 7.37
N GLN A 148 -9.13 -5.70 8.70
CA GLN A 148 -8.96 -6.94 9.49
C GLN A 148 -10.21 -7.22 10.34
N GLN A 149 -10.65 -8.48 10.26
CA GLN A 149 -11.96 -8.99 10.70
C GLN A 149 -12.12 -9.19 12.22
N SER A 150 -11.12 -8.93 13.05
CA SER A 150 -11.18 -9.38 14.45
C SER A 150 -11.92 -8.45 15.41
N CYS A 151 -12.38 -7.27 14.98
CA CYS A 151 -13.04 -6.33 15.90
C CYS A 151 -14.49 -5.97 15.48
N ALA A 152 -15.38 -6.03 16.46
CA ALA A 152 -16.82 -5.79 16.44
C ALA A 152 -17.35 -4.67 15.51
N ARG A 153 -18.67 -4.70 15.24
CA ARG A 153 -19.53 -3.67 14.58
C ARG A 153 -19.02 -2.22 14.60
N ARG A 154 -18.45 -1.76 15.72
CA ARG A 154 -17.89 -0.42 15.90
C ARG A 154 -16.68 -0.11 15.01
N ILE A 155 -15.85 -1.10 14.69
CA ILE A 155 -14.73 -0.96 13.73
C ILE A 155 -15.26 -0.86 12.31
N LYS A 156 -16.31 -1.62 11.98
CA LYS A 156 -17.00 -1.53 10.69
C LYS A 156 -17.56 -0.12 10.44
N GLU A 157 -18.20 0.48 11.44
CA GLU A 157 -18.74 1.87 11.36
C GLU A 157 -17.63 2.90 11.17
N VAL A 158 -16.57 2.85 12.00
CA VAL A 158 -15.44 3.79 11.90
C VAL A 158 -14.69 3.63 10.58
N TYR A 159 -14.50 2.40 10.11
CA TYR A 159 -13.85 2.12 8.83
C TYR A 159 -14.67 2.69 7.66
N LEU A 160 -15.97 2.43 7.63
CA LEU A 160 -16.88 2.97 6.60
C LEU A 160 -16.85 4.49 6.60
N GLU A 161 -16.98 5.14 7.76
CA GLU A 161 -16.95 6.61 7.86
C GLU A 161 -15.63 7.21 7.36
N ASN A 162 -14.49 6.65 7.80
CA ASN A 162 -13.18 7.18 7.43
C ASN A 162 -12.88 6.92 5.95
N THR A 163 -13.26 5.76 5.44
CA THR A 163 -13.12 5.43 4.01
C THR A 163 -13.97 6.40 3.19
N ALA A 164 -15.25 6.58 3.51
CA ALA A 164 -16.11 7.53 2.81
C ALA A 164 -15.55 8.97 2.85
N TYR A 165 -15.02 9.39 4.01
CA TYR A 165 -14.38 10.70 4.15
C TYR A 165 -13.14 10.86 3.27
N ALA A 166 -12.25 9.86 3.27
CA ALA A 166 -11.07 9.83 2.40
C ALA A 166 -11.47 9.90 0.93
N LEU A 167 -12.37 9.02 0.49
CA LEU A 167 -12.88 8.97 -0.88
C LEU A 167 -13.43 10.33 -1.33
N ALA A 168 -14.22 10.99 -0.49
CA ALA A 168 -14.80 12.30 -0.82
C ALA A 168 -13.73 13.41 -0.90
N LYS A 169 -12.77 13.43 0.03
CA LYS A 169 -11.73 14.49 0.10
C LYS A 169 -10.68 14.35 -1.00
N LEU A 170 -10.35 13.13 -1.36
CA LEU A 170 -9.29 12.79 -2.31
C LEU A 170 -9.82 12.66 -3.74
N ASN A 171 -11.11 12.92 -3.96
CA ASN A 171 -11.70 13.05 -5.29
C ASN A 171 -11.21 14.33 -6.00
N LYS A 172 -9.94 14.33 -6.40
CA LYS A 172 -9.20 15.43 -7.01
C LYS A 172 -8.80 15.05 -8.45
N PRO A 173 -8.73 16.01 -9.39
CA PRO A 173 -8.50 15.70 -10.80
C PRO A 173 -7.21 14.90 -11.06
N ASN A 174 -6.22 15.02 -10.19
CA ASN A 174 -4.89 14.45 -10.26
C ASN A 174 -4.71 13.20 -9.36
N VAL A 175 -5.78 12.56 -8.89
CA VAL A 175 -5.71 11.42 -7.95
C VAL A 175 -6.51 10.25 -8.49
N ILE A 176 -6.02 9.02 -8.34
CA ILE A 176 -6.75 7.78 -8.66
C ILE A 176 -6.78 6.87 -7.44
N ILE A 177 -7.96 6.46 -7.00
CA ILE A 177 -8.13 5.78 -5.73
C ILE A 177 -8.39 4.28 -5.95
N TYR A 178 -7.64 3.44 -5.23
CA TYR A 178 -7.79 1.98 -5.16
C TYR A 178 -7.93 1.53 -3.70
N ILE A 179 -9.15 1.22 -3.26
CA ILE A 179 -9.46 0.88 -1.87
C ILE A 179 -8.83 -0.48 -1.51
N ASP A 180 -8.13 -0.62 -0.38
CA ASP A 180 -7.61 -1.94 0.04
C ASP A 180 -8.77 -2.90 0.23
N ALA A 181 -8.60 -4.11 -0.27
CA ALA A 181 -9.55 -5.17 -0.09
C ALA A 181 -8.89 -6.46 0.41
N GLY A 182 -7.80 -6.36 1.18
CA GLY A 182 -7.10 -7.52 1.72
C GLY A 182 -6.47 -8.37 0.63
N GLU A 183 -6.71 -9.67 0.69
CA GLU A 183 -5.95 -10.69 -0.05
C GLU A 183 -6.73 -12.01 -0.13
N GLU A 184 -6.25 -12.96 -0.91
CA GLU A 184 -6.95 -14.19 -1.28
C GLU A 184 -7.53 -15.03 -0.12
N SER A 185 -6.94 -14.97 1.08
CA SER A 185 -7.42 -15.70 2.27
C SER A 185 -8.83 -15.28 2.71
N VAL A 186 -9.28 -14.08 2.34
CA VAL A 186 -10.65 -13.59 2.57
C VAL A 186 -11.59 -13.83 1.39
N GLY A 187 -11.21 -14.64 0.40
CA GLY A 187 -11.98 -14.89 -0.81
C GLY A 187 -13.25 -15.74 -0.64
N TRP A 188 -13.49 -16.32 0.53
CA TRP A 188 -14.74 -16.98 0.89
C TRP A 188 -15.94 -16.05 0.77
N ASP A 189 -17.08 -16.54 0.31
CA ASP A 189 -18.29 -15.72 0.16
C ASP A 189 -18.69 -15.00 1.46
N ASP A 190 -18.63 -15.70 2.60
CA ASP A 190 -18.95 -15.15 3.94
C ASP A 190 -18.01 -14.02 4.39
N SER A 191 -16.86 -13.83 3.72
CA SER A 191 -15.92 -12.74 3.98
C SER A 191 -15.91 -11.70 2.85
N ARG A 192 -15.73 -12.17 1.61
CA ARG A 192 -15.63 -11.36 0.39
C ARG A 192 -16.89 -10.54 0.12
N VAL A 193 -18.08 -11.14 0.23
CA VAL A 193 -19.35 -10.44 -0.06
C VAL A 193 -19.60 -9.30 0.94
N PRO A 194 -19.40 -9.49 2.27
CA PRO A 194 -19.43 -8.37 3.22
C PRO A 194 -18.38 -7.29 2.98
N ILE A 195 -17.17 -7.64 2.50
CA ILE A 195 -16.15 -6.65 2.11
C ILE A 195 -16.68 -5.79 0.96
N ALA A 196 -17.22 -6.40 -0.10
CA ALA A 196 -17.82 -5.69 -1.22
C ALA A 196 -18.98 -4.79 -0.80
N ASP A 197 -19.81 -5.24 0.17
CA ASP A 197 -20.88 -4.41 0.74
C ASP A 197 -20.35 -3.18 1.48
N ILE A 198 -19.26 -3.31 2.24
CA ILE A 198 -18.65 -2.18 2.97
C ILE A 198 -18.06 -1.17 1.99
N ILE A 199 -17.34 -1.65 0.98
CA ILE A 199 -16.77 -0.81 -0.08
C ILE A 199 -17.88 -0.05 -0.81
N ALA A 200 -18.96 -0.72 -1.19
CA ALA A 200 -20.11 -0.09 -1.85
C ALA A 200 -20.78 0.97 -0.97
N GLN A 201 -20.97 0.69 0.32
CA GLN A 201 -21.53 1.66 1.26
C GLN A 201 -20.63 2.88 1.44
N ALA A 202 -19.30 2.69 1.56
CA ALA A 202 -18.36 3.80 1.68
C ALA A 202 -18.31 4.65 0.40
N TYR A 203 -18.33 4.01 -0.77
CA TYR A 203 -18.39 4.68 -2.07
C TYR A 203 -19.66 5.52 -2.25
N GLU A 204 -20.81 4.97 -1.88
CA GLU A 204 -22.08 5.69 -1.92
C GLU A 204 -22.11 6.85 -0.92
N ALA A 205 -21.67 6.60 0.33
CA ALA A 205 -21.60 7.62 1.37
C ALA A 205 -20.64 8.78 1.03
N ALA A 206 -19.62 8.52 0.22
CA ALA A 206 -18.70 9.52 -0.31
C ALA A 206 -19.29 10.35 -1.47
N GLY A 207 -20.50 10.04 -1.93
CA GLY A 207 -21.12 10.68 -3.08
C GLY A 207 -20.63 10.16 -4.43
N ARG A 208 -20.22 8.88 -4.49
CA ARG A 208 -19.78 8.18 -5.71
C ARG A 208 -18.66 8.92 -6.46
N PRO A 209 -17.53 9.22 -5.81
CA PRO A 209 -16.46 10.03 -6.39
C PRO A 209 -15.93 9.44 -7.70
N SER A 210 -15.73 10.30 -8.70
CA SER A 210 -15.31 9.91 -10.04
C SER A 210 -13.89 9.34 -10.12
N GLN A 211 -13.07 9.61 -9.11
CA GLN A 211 -11.67 9.18 -9.07
C GLN A 211 -11.44 7.81 -8.41
N VAL A 212 -12.49 7.12 -7.98
CA VAL A 212 -12.37 5.73 -7.54
C VAL A 212 -12.30 4.82 -8.76
N ARG A 213 -11.19 4.11 -8.92
CA ARG A 213 -10.96 3.15 -10.01
C ARG A 213 -11.33 1.72 -9.61
N GLY A 214 -11.09 1.38 -8.34
CA GLY A 214 -11.51 0.12 -7.76
C GLY A 214 -10.76 -0.17 -6.47
N PHE A 215 -9.99 -1.25 -6.45
CA PHE A 215 -9.42 -1.79 -5.21
C PHE A 215 -7.96 -2.23 -5.35
N ALA A 216 -7.30 -2.43 -4.22
CA ALA A 216 -5.93 -2.93 -4.14
C ALA A 216 -5.91 -4.22 -3.30
N THR A 217 -5.12 -5.21 -3.71
CA THR A 217 -4.99 -6.48 -2.98
C THR A 217 -3.53 -6.85 -2.73
N ASN A 218 -3.33 -7.82 -1.83
CA ASN A 218 -2.05 -8.39 -1.45
C ASN A 218 -1.06 -7.38 -0.82
N VAL A 219 -1.53 -6.18 -0.43
CA VAL A 219 -0.64 -5.12 0.08
C VAL A 219 0.08 -5.57 1.33
N ALA A 220 1.42 -5.54 1.27
CA ALA A 220 2.31 -6.07 2.31
C ALA A 220 2.13 -7.57 2.61
N ASN A 221 1.55 -8.35 1.69
CA ASN A 221 1.44 -9.81 1.78
C ASN A 221 2.31 -10.46 0.68
N LEU A 222 2.27 -11.79 0.54
CA LEU A 222 3.21 -12.61 -0.23
C LEU A 222 2.50 -13.55 -1.21
N ASN A 223 1.18 -13.43 -1.34
CA ASN A 223 0.39 -14.37 -2.13
C ASN A 223 0.82 -14.38 -3.60
N SER A 224 0.64 -15.53 -4.23
CA SER A 224 0.89 -15.68 -5.65
C SER A 224 -0.20 -15.01 -6.47
N TRP A 225 0.20 -14.41 -7.60
CA TRP A 225 -0.74 -13.97 -8.62
C TRP A 225 -1.58 -15.12 -9.20
N ASP A 226 -0.94 -16.16 -9.77
CA ASP A 226 -1.64 -17.19 -10.55
C ASP A 226 -1.07 -18.61 -10.36
N LEU A 227 -0.73 -18.97 -9.11
CA LEU A 227 -0.28 -20.32 -8.79
C LEU A 227 -1.49 -21.26 -8.76
N SER A 228 -1.37 -22.44 -9.38
CA SER A 228 -2.40 -23.48 -9.35
C SER A 228 -1.76 -24.88 -9.31
N PRO A 229 -2.13 -25.74 -8.34
CA PRO A 229 -2.96 -25.44 -7.18
C PRO A 229 -2.32 -24.38 -6.26
N GLY A 230 -3.12 -23.60 -5.54
CA GLY A 230 -2.64 -22.50 -4.68
C GLY A 230 -1.75 -22.97 -3.52
N GLU A 231 -1.05 -22.04 -2.85
CA GLU A 231 -0.11 -22.37 -1.76
C GLU A 231 -0.76 -23.23 -0.67
N PHE A 232 -2.03 -22.96 -0.35
CA PHE A 232 -2.78 -23.64 0.71
C PHE A 232 -3.81 -24.66 0.19
N ALA A 233 -3.68 -25.09 -1.06
CA ALA A 233 -4.63 -26.03 -1.68
C ALA A 233 -4.64 -27.43 -1.03
N THR A 234 -3.64 -27.75 -0.21
CA THR A 234 -3.58 -29.01 0.56
C THR A 234 -3.79 -28.79 2.06
N ALA A 235 -4.07 -27.56 2.50
CA ALA A 235 -4.35 -27.26 3.90
C ALA A 235 -5.83 -27.51 4.24
N ASP A 236 -6.10 -27.86 5.50
CA ASP A 236 -7.38 -28.40 5.97
C ASP A 236 -8.61 -27.66 5.44
N ASP A 237 -8.85 -26.42 5.88
CA ASP A 237 -10.01 -25.64 5.43
C ASP A 237 -9.69 -24.84 4.15
N SER A 238 -8.46 -24.34 4.04
CA SER A 238 -8.06 -23.45 2.93
C SER A 238 -8.14 -24.10 1.55
N GLN A 239 -8.12 -25.43 1.44
CA GLN A 239 -8.33 -26.14 0.16
C GLN A 239 -9.69 -25.83 -0.49
N TRP A 240 -10.70 -25.42 0.29
CA TRP A 240 -12.04 -25.10 -0.22
C TRP A 240 -12.24 -23.61 -0.50
N ASN A 241 -11.25 -22.75 -0.20
CA ASN A 241 -11.33 -21.33 -0.54
C ASN A 241 -11.42 -21.19 -2.07
N PRO A 242 -12.46 -20.55 -2.62
CA PRO A 242 -12.57 -20.37 -4.08
C PRO A 242 -11.42 -19.51 -4.65
N ALA A 243 -10.85 -18.62 -3.83
CA ALA A 243 -9.70 -17.77 -4.17
C ALA A 243 -8.38 -18.41 -3.73
N GLN A 244 -7.95 -19.44 -4.45
CA GLN A 244 -6.66 -20.12 -4.22
C GLN A 244 -5.42 -19.29 -4.65
N ASN A 245 -5.64 -18.16 -5.31
CA ASN A 245 -4.61 -17.21 -5.74
C ASN A 245 -5.22 -15.80 -5.89
N GLU A 246 -4.39 -14.75 -5.95
CA GLU A 246 -4.84 -13.37 -6.09
C GLU A 246 -5.64 -13.12 -7.38
N LYS A 247 -5.30 -13.79 -8.49
CA LYS A 247 -6.05 -13.65 -9.76
C LYS A 247 -7.50 -14.09 -9.62
N ARG A 248 -7.74 -15.20 -8.92
CA ARG A 248 -9.09 -15.66 -8.58
C ARG A 248 -9.76 -14.71 -7.61
N TYR A 249 -9.06 -14.25 -6.58
CA TYR A 249 -9.61 -13.30 -5.62
C TYR A 249 -10.08 -12.00 -6.30
N VAL A 250 -9.22 -11.41 -7.13
CA VAL A 250 -9.52 -10.21 -7.91
C VAL A 250 -10.72 -10.44 -8.82
N SER A 251 -10.78 -11.55 -9.55
CA SER A 251 -11.91 -11.84 -10.44
C SER A 251 -13.23 -11.91 -9.67
N LEU A 252 -13.24 -12.64 -8.56
CA LEU A 252 -14.41 -12.81 -7.69
C LEU A 252 -14.87 -11.47 -7.08
N LEU A 253 -13.95 -10.71 -6.47
CA LEU A 253 -14.29 -9.42 -5.86
C LEU A 253 -14.72 -8.39 -6.91
N SER A 254 -14.11 -8.40 -8.10
CA SER A 254 -14.51 -7.52 -9.21
C SER A 254 -15.96 -7.78 -9.62
N GLU A 255 -16.39 -9.03 -9.69
CA GLU A 255 -17.79 -9.38 -9.96
C GLU A 255 -18.74 -8.88 -8.87
N ASP A 256 -18.38 -9.04 -7.60
CA ASP A 256 -19.19 -8.56 -6.48
C ASP A 256 -19.36 -7.04 -6.51
N LEU A 257 -18.29 -6.29 -6.79
CA LEU A 257 -18.30 -4.83 -6.87
C LEU A 257 -19.05 -4.35 -8.13
N ARG A 258 -18.87 -5.02 -9.27
CA ARG A 258 -19.61 -4.77 -10.50
C ARG A 258 -21.12 -4.92 -10.29
N ASN A 259 -21.54 -5.99 -9.60
CA ASN A 259 -22.96 -6.22 -9.26
C ASN A 259 -23.55 -5.15 -8.34
N ARG A 260 -22.69 -4.40 -7.62
CA ARG A 260 -23.06 -3.27 -6.77
C ARG A 260 -22.90 -1.92 -7.47
N SER A 261 -22.58 -1.90 -8.76
CA SER A 261 -22.30 -0.67 -9.52
C SER A 261 -21.18 0.18 -8.90
N VAL A 262 -20.14 -0.47 -8.38
CA VAL A 262 -18.91 0.15 -7.86
C VAL A 262 -17.79 -0.06 -8.89
N PRO A 263 -16.85 0.91 -9.05
CA PRO A 263 -15.61 0.68 -9.80
C PRO A 263 -14.85 -0.55 -9.26
N HIS A 264 -14.33 -1.38 -10.15
CA HIS A 264 -13.98 -2.76 -9.84
C HIS A 264 -12.71 -3.25 -10.56
N TYR A 265 -11.79 -2.34 -10.85
CA TYR A 265 -10.46 -2.70 -11.35
C TYR A 265 -9.45 -2.74 -10.20
N ALA A 266 -8.48 -3.64 -10.31
CA ALA A 266 -7.54 -3.94 -9.24
C ALA A 266 -6.12 -3.48 -9.55
N ILE A 267 -5.38 -3.08 -8.52
CA ILE A 267 -3.91 -3.20 -8.48
C ILE A 267 -3.54 -4.29 -7.48
N VAL A 268 -2.43 -4.98 -7.72
CA VAL A 268 -1.99 -6.09 -6.86
C VAL A 268 -0.54 -5.88 -6.44
N ASP A 269 -0.29 -5.87 -5.14
CA ASP A 269 1.07 -5.80 -4.63
C ASP A 269 1.81 -7.12 -4.91
N THR A 270 2.94 -7.05 -5.61
CA THR A 270 3.78 -8.21 -5.93
C THR A 270 5.17 -8.07 -5.35
N SER A 271 5.39 -7.10 -4.46
CA SER A 271 6.70 -6.76 -3.90
C SER A 271 7.43 -7.95 -3.29
N ARG A 272 6.74 -8.89 -2.65
CA ARG A 272 7.36 -10.02 -1.93
C ARG A 272 6.86 -11.41 -2.35
N SER A 273 6.23 -11.50 -3.52
CA SER A 273 5.51 -12.70 -3.98
C SER A 273 6.35 -13.69 -4.80
N ALA A 274 7.68 -13.55 -4.87
CA ALA A 274 8.51 -14.39 -5.76
C ALA A 274 8.53 -15.88 -5.38
N VAL A 275 8.43 -16.17 -4.09
CA VAL A 275 8.61 -17.51 -3.54
C VAL A 275 7.35 -17.89 -2.77
N GLN A 276 6.82 -19.07 -3.09
CA GLN A 276 5.56 -19.60 -2.56
C GLN A 276 5.84 -20.90 -1.81
N GLY A 277 4.93 -21.31 -0.93
CA GLY A 277 5.10 -22.49 -0.06
C GLY A 277 5.96 -22.20 1.17
N LEU A 278 6.03 -20.93 1.59
CA LEU A 278 6.82 -20.47 2.72
C LEU A 278 6.05 -20.48 4.04
N ARG A 279 4.72 -20.52 3.95
CA ARG A 279 3.83 -20.26 5.08
C ARG A 279 3.05 -21.52 5.44
N ARG A 280 2.87 -21.80 6.74
CA ARG A 280 1.95 -22.86 7.19
C ARG A 280 0.51 -22.41 7.23
N GLN A 281 0.27 -21.10 7.32
CA GLN A 281 -1.07 -20.51 7.41
C GLN A 281 -1.19 -19.30 6.46
N PRO A 282 -2.35 -19.08 5.80
CA PRO A 282 -2.56 -17.96 4.88
C PRO A 282 -2.33 -16.58 5.51
N GLY A 283 -2.65 -16.43 6.79
CA GLY A 283 -2.54 -15.16 7.50
C GLY A 283 -1.11 -14.76 7.90
N THR A 284 -0.12 -15.64 7.73
CA THR A 284 1.28 -15.35 8.09
C THR A 284 1.92 -14.42 7.05
N ARG A 285 2.36 -13.25 7.48
CA ARG A 285 2.95 -12.19 6.66
C ARG A 285 4.13 -11.49 7.32
N CYS A 286 4.25 -11.52 8.65
CA CYS A 286 5.33 -10.80 9.34
C CYS A 286 6.71 -11.36 9.00
N ASN A 287 7.49 -10.59 8.24
CA ASN A 287 8.88 -10.87 7.90
C ASN A 287 9.10 -12.31 7.39
N VAL A 288 8.20 -12.84 6.55
CA VAL A 288 8.27 -14.27 6.12
C VAL A 288 9.64 -14.59 5.54
N ASN A 289 10.30 -15.57 6.15
CA ASN A 289 11.64 -16.02 5.83
C ASN A 289 11.65 -16.68 4.44
N HIS A 290 12.76 -16.53 3.71
CA HIS A 290 12.96 -16.97 2.33
C HIS A 290 12.06 -16.30 1.28
N ALA A 291 11.36 -15.23 1.62
CA ALA A 291 10.67 -14.39 0.64
C ALA A 291 11.65 -13.83 -0.41
N GLY A 292 11.12 -13.40 -1.55
CA GLY A 292 11.88 -12.81 -2.65
C GLY A 292 11.11 -11.69 -3.35
N PHE A 293 11.83 -10.75 -3.95
CA PHE A 293 11.22 -9.68 -4.74
C PHE A 293 10.48 -10.24 -5.97
N GLY A 294 9.17 -10.01 -6.06
CA GLY A 294 8.31 -10.58 -7.10
C GLY A 294 8.33 -9.81 -8.42
N VAL A 295 7.29 -10.03 -9.24
CA VAL A 295 7.10 -9.35 -10.53
C VAL A 295 7.17 -7.83 -10.34
N ARG A 296 7.92 -7.13 -11.21
CA ARG A 296 8.09 -5.67 -11.14
C ARG A 296 6.78 -4.96 -11.50
N PRO A 297 6.58 -3.69 -11.09
CA PRO A 297 5.40 -2.95 -11.47
C PRO A 297 5.19 -2.92 -12.98
N THR A 298 3.99 -3.30 -13.44
CA THR A 298 3.64 -3.39 -14.87
C THR A 298 2.13 -3.48 -15.06
N SER A 299 1.61 -2.95 -16.16
CA SER A 299 0.23 -3.16 -16.61
C SER A 299 0.03 -4.47 -17.40
N GLU A 300 1.10 -5.22 -17.67
CA GLU A 300 1.06 -6.53 -18.33
C GLU A 300 0.65 -7.65 -17.34
N THR A 301 -0.57 -7.57 -16.82
CA THR A 301 -1.09 -8.49 -15.79
C THR A 301 -1.71 -9.78 -16.37
N GLY A 302 -2.11 -9.73 -17.65
CA GLY A 302 -2.86 -10.80 -18.30
C GLY A 302 -4.29 -10.97 -17.79
N SER A 303 -4.85 -9.96 -17.11
CA SER A 303 -6.21 -9.95 -16.56
C SER A 303 -6.97 -8.71 -17.02
N GLU A 304 -8.24 -8.88 -17.41
CA GLU A 304 -9.13 -7.76 -17.75
C GLU A 304 -9.58 -6.94 -16.52
N TRP A 305 -9.43 -7.53 -15.32
CA TRP A 305 -9.83 -6.91 -14.05
C TRP A 305 -8.67 -6.22 -13.33
N THR A 306 -7.44 -6.36 -13.82
CA THR A 306 -6.24 -5.94 -13.09
C THR A 306 -5.45 -4.93 -13.90
N ASP A 307 -5.49 -3.68 -13.44
CA ASP A 307 -4.86 -2.56 -14.11
C ASP A 307 -3.32 -2.66 -14.07
N ALA A 308 -2.75 -3.07 -12.92
CA ALA A 308 -1.30 -3.23 -12.77
C ALA A 308 -0.88 -4.14 -11.60
N PHE A 309 0.29 -4.76 -11.73
CA PHE A 309 1.11 -5.13 -10.60
C PHE A 309 1.85 -3.91 -10.07
N VAL A 310 1.98 -3.82 -8.75
CA VAL A 310 2.64 -2.71 -8.07
C VAL A 310 3.51 -3.23 -6.94
N TRP A 311 4.46 -2.42 -6.46
CA TRP A 311 5.16 -2.68 -5.21
C TRP A 311 4.66 -1.68 -4.17
N ALA A 312 3.63 -2.08 -3.43
CA ALA A 312 3.05 -1.24 -2.40
C ALA A 312 3.90 -1.29 -1.14
N LYS A 313 4.21 -2.48 -0.61
CA LYS A 313 5.20 -2.63 0.48
C LYS A 313 6.62 -2.38 -0.03
N GLN A 314 7.35 -1.55 0.71
CA GLN A 314 8.79 -1.35 0.51
C GLN A 314 9.55 -2.55 1.10
N GLY A 315 10.02 -3.45 0.23
CA GLY A 315 10.78 -4.62 0.65
C GLY A 315 12.12 -4.20 1.28
N GLY A 316 12.38 -4.69 2.49
CA GLY A 316 13.49 -4.23 3.34
C GLY A 316 13.01 -3.49 4.58
N ASP A 317 11.80 -2.92 4.57
CA ASP A 317 11.19 -2.39 5.79
C ASP A 317 10.54 -3.53 6.58
N SER A 318 10.94 -3.68 7.84
CA SER A 318 10.41 -4.75 8.72
C SER A 318 8.90 -4.63 8.88
N ASP A 319 8.23 -5.77 8.99
CA ASP A 319 6.80 -5.84 9.32
C ASP A 319 6.54 -5.72 10.83
N GLY A 320 7.55 -5.98 11.66
CA GLY A 320 7.42 -5.99 13.12
C GLY A 320 8.59 -6.69 13.81
N THR A 321 8.80 -6.32 15.08
CA THR A 321 9.90 -6.85 15.89
C THR A 321 9.71 -8.31 16.26
N SER A 322 10.80 -9.07 16.32
CA SER A 322 10.81 -10.42 16.90
C SER A 322 11.21 -10.44 18.37
N ASP A 323 11.48 -9.28 18.99
CA ASP A 323 11.79 -9.19 20.41
C ASP A 323 10.51 -9.31 21.25
N VAL A 324 10.36 -10.45 21.93
CA VAL A 324 9.22 -10.75 22.81
C VAL A 324 9.07 -9.80 24.00
N GLN A 325 10.09 -8.98 24.29
CA GLN A 325 10.03 -7.95 25.34
C GLN A 325 9.60 -6.57 24.82
N SER A 326 9.49 -6.38 23.49
CA SER A 326 9.03 -5.10 22.94
C SER A 326 7.54 -4.89 23.17
N GLU A 327 7.13 -3.65 23.40
CA GLU A 327 5.72 -3.27 23.59
C GLU A 327 4.89 -3.45 22.31
N THR A 328 5.54 -3.45 21.15
CA THR A 328 4.95 -3.61 19.81
C THR A 328 5.05 -5.05 19.29
N TYR A 329 5.53 -5.99 20.12
CA TYR A 329 5.67 -7.39 19.71
C TYR A 329 4.31 -8.02 19.39
N GLU A 330 4.21 -8.57 18.18
CA GLU A 330 3.09 -9.41 17.76
C GLU A 330 3.56 -10.86 17.62
N SER A 331 2.76 -11.81 18.13
CA SER A 331 3.12 -13.24 18.14
C SER A 331 3.39 -13.81 16.74
N GLU A 332 2.81 -13.19 15.71
CA GLU A 332 3.04 -13.53 14.30
C GLU A 332 4.52 -13.37 13.91
N CYS A 333 5.19 -12.32 14.40
CA CYS A 333 6.61 -12.06 14.14
C CYS A 333 7.56 -13.00 14.91
N GLY A 334 7.02 -13.80 15.85
CA GLY A 334 7.71 -14.87 16.56
C GLY A 334 7.56 -16.26 15.93
N LEU A 335 6.70 -16.42 14.91
CA LEU A 335 6.44 -17.72 14.27
C LEU A 335 7.69 -18.30 13.62
N GLU A 336 7.75 -19.63 13.44
CA GLU A 336 8.91 -20.32 12.87
C GLU A 336 9.26 -19.80 11.47
N GLU A 337 8.24 -19.52 10.66
CA GLU A 337 8.36 -19.01 9.29
C GLU A 337 8.74 -17.52 9.22
N ALA A 338 8.74 -16.78 10.34
CA ALA A 338 9.21 -15.40 10.38
C ALA A 338 10.74 -15.33 10.44
N PHE A 339 11.34 -14.42 9.68
CA PHE A 339 12.76 -14.11 9.75
C PHE A 339 13.08 -13.52 11.13
N LYS A 340 14.11 -14.04 11.79
CA LYS A 340 14.51 -13.61 13.13
C LYS A 340 16.04 -13.57 13.25
N PRO A 341 16.63 -12.58 13.96
CA PRO A 341 15.95 -11.46 14.59
C PRO A 341 15.42 -10.44 13.56
N SER A 342 14.34 -9.73 13.90
CA SER A 342 13.75 -8.66 13.10
C SER A 342 13.56 -7.38 13.93
N PRO A 343 13.83 -6.19 13.36
CA PRO A 343 13.70 -4.90 14.03
C PRO A 343 12.23 -4.42 14.06
N GLU A 344 12.00 -3.23 14.62
CA GLU A 344 10.66 -2.65 14.72
C GLU A 344 10.01 -2.43 13.35
N ALA A 345 8.67 -2.41 13.32
CA ALA A 345 7.92 -2.18 12.07
C ALA A 345 8.34 -0.85 11.41
N GLY A 346 8.62 -0.89 10.11
CA GLY A 346 9.08 0.27 9.33
C GLY A 346 10.59 0.55 9.42
N GLU A 347 11.31 -0.03 10.38
CA GLU A 347 12.77 0.06 10.42
C GLU A 347 13.42 -0.78 9.32
N TRP A 348 14.59 -0.35 8.87
CA TRP A 348 15.33 -1.04 7.82
C TRP A 348 15.88 -2.38 8.33
N HIS A 349 15.56 -3.45 7.61
CA HIS A 349 15.95 -4.83 7.88
C HIS A 349 16.93 -5.32 6.81
N GLN A 350 18.20 -4.98 6.99
CA GLN A 350 19.28 -5.19 6.00
C GLN A 350 19.33 -6.64 5.48
N VAL A 351 19.38 -7.62 6.37
CA VAL A 351 19.53 -9.03 5.99
C VAL A 351 18.27 -9.58 5.34
N TYR A 352 17.09 -9.06 5.70
CA TYR A 352 15.85 -9.40 5.00
C TYR A 352 15.84 -8.80 3.59
N PHE A 353 16.30 -7.57 3.42
CA PHE A 353 16.45 -6.95 2.10
C PHE A 353 17.41 -7.75 1.20
N GLU A 354 18.60 -8.12 1.70
CA GLU A 354 19.55 -8.96 0.97
C GLU A 354 18.91 -10.29 0.52
N MET A 355 18.21 -10.97 1.44
CA MET A 355 17.46 -12.19 1.14
C MET A 355 16.39 -11.97 0.05
N LEU A 356 15.66 -10.86 0.08
CA LEU A 356 14.66 -10.55 -0.95
C LEU A 356 15.31 -10.39 -2.33
N VAL A 357 16.49 -9.77 -2.40
CA VAL A 357 17.27 -9.58 -3.63
C VAL A 357 17.80 -10.91 -4.16
N GLU A 358 18.36 -11.75 -3.29
CA GLU A 358 18.85 -13.08 -3.64
C GLU A 358 17.74 -13.96 -4.23
N ASN A 359 16.56 -13.93 -3.62
CA ASN A 359 15.43 -14.77 -4.00
C ASN A 359 14.52 -14.14 -5.06
N ALA A 360 14.90 -13.00 -5.64
CA ALA A 360 14.07 -12.26 -6.58
C ALA A 360 13.68 -13.10 -7.81
N LYS A 361 12.39 -13.08 -8.17
CA LYS A 361 11.86 -13.70 -9.39
C LYS A 361 10.88 -12.74 -10.09
N PRO A 362 11.21 -12.22 -11.29
CA PRO A 362 12.46 -12.41 -12.02
C PRO A 362 13.69 -11.88 -11.27
N SER A 363 14.87 -12.46 -11.56
CA SER A 363 16.14 -11.97 -11.01
C SER A 363 16.46 -10.58 -11.55
N PHE A 364 17.30 -9.85 -10.81
CA PHE A 364 17.70 -8.47 -11.09
C PHE A 364 18.83 -8.35 -12.10
#